data_AF-A0AAU8LTR7-F1
#
_entry.id   AF-A0AAU8LTR7-F1
#
_cell.length_a   1.000
_cell.length_b   1.000
_cell.length_c   1.000
_cell.angle_alpha   90.00
_cell.angle_beta   90.00
_cell.angle_gamma   90.00
#
_symmetry.space_group_name_H-M   'P 1'
#
loop_
_entity.id
_entity.type
_entity.pdbx_description
1 polymer ?
#
loop_
_entity_poly.entity_id
_entity_poly.type
_entity_poly.pdbx_seq_one_letter_code
_entity_poly.pdbx_strand_id
1 'polypeptide(L)'
;MIKKEGDCFVVKLNPIQYIKYYPQWPICLGMLFLVSTLSVVMRSWYYLPLPIIVAFVLRAYWRYIASFCCDGEVCSGQVISGSPLRIAVFTDLSVYGDPYPVIKVITPPAIKQLNTFLEPGKRLPLLSLYEGEDDEGRCWRDFVPKPIQCFTSDRTLVSDVEKEISAELWEDLENGLTCLSGKIVKNGLYPLIGEDGFCQKSGRDNFPIFFVEKNEKKSLPAKIWSVVVLLTEIISILLLLAAYVGTPIYFRMTHTISPVLPLEKLHPDTGDLPVNIEIPFNLFEKKLYKAQFETVGCFADFSNNAFTIYVMTFMHNSGRVLGVIYASYFPYHTKKKLESVQMEFISLLPGEAVVTTTNSSDSEYFGKLDKFTYYILPGKENPKELFEIHNTLMEINHHDRAVPLPAKDELIRTFSWLHAKKLQEFEREGTLFFDADENVYRPTLLGAFSMVWQELFPGNYFRRKKIEGGSAEILKEIDLYQGVISDEGVGKL
;
A
#
# COMPACT_ATOMS: atom_id res chain seq x y z
N MET A 1 -2.59 -9.22 -41.68
CA MET A 1 -2.55 -10.46 -42.47
C MET A 1 -3.81 -11.22 -42.11
N ILE A 2 -4.79 -11.22 -43.02
CA ILE A 2 -6.09 -11.86 -42.84
C ILE A 2 -5.86 -13.34 -43.09
N LYS A 3 -5.97 -14.17 -42.06
CA LYS A 3 -6.14 -15.61 -42.23
C LYS A 3 -7.62 -15.90 -42.03
N LYS A 4 -8.27 -16.34 -43.10
CA LYS A 4 -9.58 -16.95 -43.03
C LYS A 4 -9.36 -18.38 -42.54
N GLU A 5 -9.40 -18.58 -41.21
CA GLU A 5 -9.39 -19.91 -40.59
C GLU A 5 -10.85 -20.32 -40.38
N GLY A 6 -11.45 -20.91 -41.42
CA GLY A 6 -12.89 -21.20 -41.47
C GLY A 6 -13.74 -19.95 -41.76
N ASP A 7 -14.96 -19.91 -41.21
CA ASP A 7 -15.91 -18.81 -41.42
C ASP A 7 -15.70 -17.61 -40.48
N CYS A 8 -14.68 -17.64 -39.63
CA CYS A 8 -14.40 -16.57 -38.65
C CYS A 8 -13.35 -15.56 -39.16
N PHE A 9 -13.65 -14.27 -38.98
CA PHE A 9 -12.70 -13.18 -39.19
C PHE A 9 -11.78 -13.02 -37.99
N VAL A 10 -10.50 -13.37 -38.15
CA VAL A 10 -9.51 -13.07 -37.12
C VAL A 10 -9.03 -11.62 -37.29
N VAL A 11 -9.68 -10.69 -36.57
CA VAL A 11 -9.21 -9.30 -36.49
C VAL A 11 -8.06 -9.24 -35.50
N LYS A 12 -6.84 -8.92 -35.96
CA LYS A 12 -5.71 -8.78 -35.03
C LYS A 12 -5.90 -7.53 -34.16
N LEU A 13 -6.07 -7.73 -32.86
CA LEU A 13 -6.16 -6.64 -31.88
C LEU A 13 -4.91 -5.75 -31.94
N ASN A 14 -5.13 -4.45 -32.13
CA ASN A 14 -4.14 -3.40 -31.92
C ASN A 14 -4.48 -2.65 -30.62
N PRO A 15 -3.76 -2.91 -29.51
CA PRO A 15 -4.02 -2.27 -28.22
C PRO A 15 -4.00 -0.74 -28.26
N ILE A 16 -3.07 -0.15 -29.02
CA ILE A 16 -2.93 1.31 -29.14
C ILE A 16 -4.16 1.90 -29.83
N GLN A 17 -4.63 1.25 -30.90
CA GLN A 17 -5.86 1.64 -31.57
C GLN A 17 -7.05 1.56 -30.61
N TYR A 18 -7.16 0.49 -29.83
CA TYR A 18 -8.26 0.34 -28.86
C TYR A 18 -8.24 1.44 -27.79
N ILE A 19 -7.05 1.74 -27.23
CA ILE A 19 -6.87 2.81 -26.24
C ILE A 19 -7.31 4.17 -26.80
N LYS A 20 -7.08 4.43 -28.09
CA LYS A 20 -7.51 5.69 -28.75
C LYS A 20 -9.02 5.92 -28.63
N TYR A 21 -9.83 4.87 -28.71
CA TYR A 21 -11.31 4.95 -28.63
C TYR A 21 -11.87 4.65 -27.24
N TYR A 22 -11.14 3.91 -26.41
CA TYR A 22 -11.56 3.54 -25.06
C TYR A 22 -10.41 3.79 -24.06
N PRO A 23 -10.01 5.06 -23.84
CA PRO A 23 -8.81 5.38 -23.08
C PRO A 23 -8.95 5.16 -21.57
N GLN A 24 -10.15 5.33 -21.03
CA GLN A 24 -10.39 5.39 -19.58
C GLN A 24 -9.82 4.19 -18.83
N TRP A 25 -10.25 2.97 -19.18
CA TRP A 25 -9.85 1.77 -18.45
C TRP A 25 -8.37 1.39 -18.62
N PRO A 26 -7.81 1.31 -19.84
CA PRO A 26 -6.39 1.01 -20.02
C PRO A 26 -5.47 2.04 -19.36
N ILE A 27 -5.80 3.34 -19.42
CA ILE A 27 -4.99 4.40 -18.79
C ILE A 27 -5.08 4.30 -17.27
N CYS A 28 -6.28 4.16 -16.70
CA CYS A 28 -6.44 4.03 -15.25
C CYS A 28 -5.69 2.81 -14.70
N LEU A 29 -5.85 1.63 -15.33
CA LEU A 29 -5.13 0.42 -14.91
C LEU A 29 -3.62 0.52 -15.13
N GLY A 30 -3.18 1.11 -16.25
CA GLY A 30 -1.77 1.35 -16.53
C GLY A 30 -1.10 2.30 -15.54
N MET A 31 -1.77 3.41 -15.19
CA MET A 31 -1.30 4.35 -14.17
C MET A 31 -1.25 3.70 -12.78
N LEU A 32 -2.26 2.92 -12.40
CA LEU A 32 -2.27 2.18 -11.14
C LEU A 32 -1.10 1.16 -11.08
N PHE A 33 -0.83 0.47 -12.19
CA PHE A 33 0.31 -0.45 -12.29
C PHE A 33 1.64 0.30 -12.14
N LEU A 34 1.79 1.46 -12.80
CA LEU A 34 2.98 2.29 -12.70
C LEU A 34 3.22 2.79 -11.27
N VAL A 35 2.20 3.36 -10.62
CA VAL A 35 2.29 3.90 -9.26
C VAL A 35 2.58 2.79 -8.24
N SER A 36 1.95 1.63 -8.37
CA SER A 36 2.20 0.50 -7.48
C SER A 36 3.61 -0.07 -7.66
N THR A 37 4.10 -0.18 -8.90
CA THR A 37 5.49 -0.59 -9.17
C THR A 37 6.51 0.43 -8.64
N LEU A 38 6.24 1.72 -8.83
CA LEU A 38 7.09 2.78 -8.28
C LEU A 38 7.13 2.72 -6.75
N SER A 39 6.03 2.37 -6.10
CA SER A 39 5.96 2.19 -4.64
C SER A 39 6.85 1.03 -4.15
N VAL A 40 6.94 -0.07 -4.92
CA VAL A 40 7.86 -1.18 -4.63
C VAL A 40 9.32 -0.72 -4.70
N VAL A 41 9.68 0.01 -5.76
CA VAL A 41 11.06 0.47 -6.00
C VAL A 41 11.48 1.53 -4.98
N MET A 42 10.61 2.51 -4.73
CA MET A 42 10.96 3.71 -3.95
C MET A 42 10.85 3.52 -2.45
N ARG A 43 10.03 2.56 -1.98
CA ARG A 43 9.71 2.46 -0.56
C ARG A 43 10.12 1.13 0.06
N SER A 44 9.59 0.00 -0.43
CA SER A 44 10.03 -1.33 0.00
C SER A 44 9.28 -2.45 -0.75
N TRP A 45 9.88 -3.64 -0.73
CA TRP A 45 9.35 -4.87 -1.33
C TRP A 45 8.00 -5.32 -0.78
N TYR A 46 7.56 -4.84 0.39
CA TYR A 46 6.23 -5.19 0.94
C TYR A 46 5.06 -4.76 0.04
N TYR A 47 5.27 -3.79 -0.85
CA TYR A 47 4.25 -3.37 -1.82
C TYR A 47 4.11 -4.33 -3.00
N LEU A 48 4.97 -5.35 -3.15
CA LEU A 48 5.01 -6.26 -4.30
C LEU A 48 3.67 -6.95 -4.65
N PRO A 49 2.79 -7.31 -3.70
CA PRO A 49 1.50 -7.91 -4.05
C PRO A 49 0.62 -7.00 -4.91
N LEU A 50 0.70 -5.68 -4.71
CA LEU A 50 -0.17 -4.72 -5.41
C LEU A 50 0.07 -4.68 -6.93
N PRO A 51 1.28 -4.46 -7.46
CA PRO A 51 1.51 -4.49 -8.91
C PRO A 51 1.23 -5.88 -9.50
N ILE A 52 1.42 -6.98 -8.75
CA ILE A 52 1.05 -8.33 -9.21
C ILE A 52 -0.46 -8.43 -9.44
N ILE A 53 -1.27 -8.00 -8.48
CA ILE A 53 -2.73 -7.96 -8.60
C ILE A 53 -3.14 -7.09 -9.79
N VAL A 54 -2.59 -5.89 -9.90
CA VAL A 54 -2.93 -4.96 -10.99
C VAL A 54 -2.52 -5.53 -12.36
N ALA A 55 -1.37 -6.22 -12.46
CA ALA A 55 -0.95 -6.89 -13.70
C ALA A 55 -1.93 -8.02 -14.09
N PHE A 56 -2.44 -8.77 -13.12
CA PHE A 56 -3.44 -9.81 -13.38
C PHE A 56 -4.76 -9.21 -13.89
N VAL A 57 -5.23 -8.14 -13.26
CA VAL A 57 -6.43 -7.38 -13.67
C VAL A 57 -6.23 -6.82 -15.10
N LEU A 58 -5.06 -6.25 -15.39
CA LEU A 58 -4.72 -5.73 -16.72
C LEU A 58 -4.69 -6.85 -17.78
N ARG A 59 -4.15 -8.03 -17.44
CA ARG A 59 -4.15 -9.21 -18.32
C ARG A 59 -5.56 -9.73 -18.57
N ALA A 60 -6.40 -9.82 -17.54
CA ALA A 60 -7.80 -10.23 -17.65
C ALA A 60 -8.60 -9.27 -18.54
N TYR A 61 -8.40 -7.96 -18.34
CA TYR A 61 -8.98 -6.92 -19.18
C TYR A 61 -8.59 -7.11 -20.66
N TRP A 62 -7.30 -7.26 -20.98
CA TRP A 62 -6.88 -7.43 -22.37
C TRP A 62 -7.36 -8.74 -23.00
N ARG A 63 -7.52 -9.82 -22.21
CA ARG A 63 -8.15 -11.05 -22.68
C ARG A 63 -9.62 -10.85 -23.05
N TYR A 64 -10.37 -10.13 -22.21
CA TYR A 64 -11.74 -9.75 -22.52
C TYR A 64 -11.86 -8.87 -23.77
N ILE A 65 -10.91 -7.95 -23.99
CA ILE A 65 -10.90 -7.18 -25.25
C ILE A 65 -10.52 -8.06 -26.45
N ALA A 66 -9.59 -9.00 -26.27
CA ALA A 66 -9.19 -9.93 -27.32
C ALA A 66 -10.31 -10.92 -27.71
N SER A 67 -11.22 -11.28 -26.79
CA SER A 67 -12.34 -12.17 -27.14
C SER A 67 -13.28 -11.56 -28.18
N PHE A 68 -13.43 -10.23 -28.25
CA PHE A 68 -14.14 -9.59 -29.38
C PHE A 68 -13.52 -9.92 -30.74
N CYS A 69 -12.20 -10.06 -30.79
CA CYS A 69 -11.45 -10.30 -32.00
C CYS A 69 -11.34 -11.78 -32.39
N CYS A 70 -11.47 -12.68 -31.41
CA CYS A 70 -11.35 -14.12 -31.61
C CYS A 70 -12.72 -14.82 -31.70
N ASP A 71 -13.65 -14.39 -30.85
CA ASP A 71 -14.94 -15.05 -30.62
C ASP A 71 -16.14 -14.15 -31.00
N GLY A 72 -15.87 -12.90 -31.39
CA GLY A 72 -16.91 -11.94 -31.73
C GLY A 72 -17.50 -12.18 -33.13
N GLU A 73 -18.80 -11.99 -33.25
CA GLU A 73 -19.50 -12.06 -34.53
C GLU A 73 -19.52 -10.70 -35.22
N VAL A 74 -19.43 -10.72 -36.55
CA VAL A 74 -19.53 -9.51 -37.37
C VAL A 74 -21.01 -9.15 -37.58
N CYS A 75 -21.39 -7.95 -37.17
CA CYS A 75 -22.76 -7.45 -37.32
C CYS A 75 -22.84 -6.27 -38.31
N SER A 76 -23.98 -6.15 -38.99
CA SER A 76 -24.31 -4.97 -39.80
C SER A 76 -24.70 -3.81 -38.88
N GLY A 77 -24.17 -2.62 -39.18
CA GLY A 77 -24.54 -1.42 -38.45
C GLY A 77 -24.56 -0.18 -39.31
N GLN A 78 -25.42 0.77 -38.93
CA GLN A 78 -25.64 2.00 -39.67
C GLN A 78 -25.69 3.18 -38.72
N VAL A 79 -25.06 4.27 -39.15
CA VAL A 79 -25.10 5.53 -38.42
C VAL A 79 -26.49 6.14 -38.60
N ILE A 80 -27.23 6.31 -37.51
CA ILE A 80 -28.60 6.89 -37.55
C ILE A 80 -28.63 8.36 -37.16
N SER A 81 -27.62 8.84 -36.42
CA SER A 81 -27.46 10.25 -36.07
C SER A 81 -25.98 10.57 -35.92
N GLY A 82 -25.54 11.72 -36.43
CA GLY A 82 -24.16 12.19 -36.29
C GLY A 82 -23.89 13.00 -35.02
N SER A 83 -24.93 13.59 -34.41
CA SER A 83 -24.79 14.43 -33.21
C SER A 83 -26.07 14.42 -32.35
N PRO A 84 -26.08 13.71 -31.20
CA PRO A 84 -25.02 12.81 -30.73
C PRO A 84 -24.87 11.60 -31.66
N LEU A 85 -23.64 11.10 -31.81
CA LEU A 85 -23.40 9.92 -32.63
C LEU A 85 -24.20 8.73 -32.10
N ARG A 86 -25.04 8.16 -32.96
CA ARG A 86 -25.81 6.95 -32.69
C ARG A 86 -25.64 5.96 -33.83
N ILE A 87 -25.39 4.71 -33.47
CA ILE A 87 -25.23 3.60 -34.40
C ILE A 87 -26.31 2.58 -34.06
N ALA A 88 -27.10 2.20 -35.05
CA ALA A 88 -28.00 1.05 -34.97
C ALA A 88 -27.25 -0.18 -35.46
N VAL A 89 -27.37 -1.28 -34.73
CA VAL A 89 -26.69 -2.54 -35.01
C VAL A 89 -27.73 -3.63 -35.05
N PHE A 90 -27.79 -4.37 -36.14
CA PHE A 90 -28.69 -5.51 -36.29
C PHE A 90 -27.96 -6.79 -35.91
N THR A 91 -28.66 -7.67 -35.19
CA THR A 91 -28.25 -9.06 -35.03
C THR A 91 -29.46 -9.95 -34.71
N ASP A 92 -29.28 -11.26 -34.77
CA ASP A 92 -30.23 -12.25 -34.25
C ASP A 92 -29.69 -12.77 -32.90
N LEU A 93 -30.49 -12.71 -31.83
CA LEU A 93 -30.09 -13.21 -30.51
C LEU A 93 -30.45 -14.68 -30.30
N SER A 94 -31.00 -15.39 -31.28
CA SER A 94 -31.32 -16.81 -31.15
C SER A 94 -30.07 -17.65 -30.86
N VAL A 95 -30.17 -18.58 -29.91
CA VAL A 95 -29.09 -19.56 -29.61
C VAL A 95 -29.39 -20.88 -30.33
N TYR A 96 -30.63 -21.37 -30.22
CA TYR A 96 -31.12 -22.61 -30.82
C TYR A 96 -32.61 -22.51 -31.13
N GLY A 97 -33.00 -22.10 -32.35
CA GLY A 97 -34.39 -22.18 -32.78
C GLY A 97 -34.91 -20.93 -33.49
N ASP A 98 -36.06 -20.45 -33.01
CA ASP A 98 -36.81 -19.37 -33.66
C ASP A 98 -35.97 -18.08 -33.74
N PRO A 99 -35.97 -17.39 -34.89
CA PRO A 99 -35.27 -16.12 -35.04
C PRO A 99 -35.68 -15.14 -33.95
N TYR A 100 -34.71 -14.41 -33.40
CA TYR A 100 -34.96 -13.30 -32.47
C TYR A 100 -34.19 -12.05 -32.94
N PRO A 101 -34.59 -11.48 -34.09
CA PRO A 101 -33.94 -10.30 -34.67
C PRO A 101 -34.15 -9.07 -33.79
N VAL A 102 -33.06 -8.36 -33.54
CA VAL A 102 -33.03 -7.15 -32.74
C VAL A 102 -32.22 -6.05 -33.42
N ILE A 103 -32.57 -4.81 -33.12
CA ILE A 103 -31.69 -3.66 -33.34
C ILE A 103 -31.23 -3.14 -32.00
N LYS A 104 -29.91 -2.99 -31.80
CA LYS A 104 -29.36 -2.25 -30.66
C LYS A 104 -28.86 -0.89 -31.11
N VAL A 105 -29.30 0.15 -30.43
CA VAL A 105 -28.79 1.50 -30.62
C VAL A 105 -27.80 1.84 -29.53
N ILE A 106 -26.58 2.18 -29.95
CA ILE A 106 -25.47 2.49 -29.06
C ILE A 106 -24.94 3.91 -29.28
N THR A 107 -24.39 4.50 -28.22
CA THR A 107 -23.53 5.69 -28.29
C THR A 107 -22.12 5.28 -27.88
N PRO A 108 -21.19 5.09 -28.82
CA PRO A 108 -19.83 4.71 -28.48
C PRO A 108 -19.11 5.86 -27.75
N PRO A 109 -18.39 5.57 -26.64
CA PRO A 109 -17.97 6.59 -25.68
C PRO A 109 -16.90 7.58 -26.18
N ALA A 110 -16.16 7.32 -27.27
CA ALA A 110 -15.19 8.30 -27.79
C ALA A 110 -14.90 8.15 -29.30
N ILE A 111 -15.92 8.28 -30.14
CA ILE A 111 -15.72 8.46 -31.59
C ILE A 111 -15.45 9.94 -31.97
N LYS A 112 -15.17 10.82 -30.99
CA LYS A 112 -14.79 12.22 -31.29
C LYS A 112 -13.57 12.33 -32.22
N GLN A 113 -12.68 11.33 -32.21
CA GLN A 113 -11.48 11.31 -33.05
C GLN A 113 -11.63 10.63 -34.41
N LEU A 114 -12.80 10.11 -34.78
CA LEU A 114 -12.97 9.65 -36.17
C LEU A 114 -12.84 10.81 -37.15
N ASN A 115 -12.97 12.09 -36.72
CA ASN A 115 -12.68 13.33 -37.48
C ASN A 115 -13.23 13.39 -38.91
N THR A 116 -14.06 12.43 -39.27
CA THR A 116 -14.88 12.31 -40.45
C THR A 116 -16.26 12.23 -39.84
N PHE A 117 -17.08 13.23 -40.14
CA PHE A 117 -18.48 13.19 -39.82
C PHE A 117 -19.00 11.85 -40.33
N LEU A 118 -19.34 10.95 -39.39
CA LEU A 118 -20.07 9.75 -39.74
C LEU A 118 -21.46 10.24 -40.12
N GLU A 119 -21.68 10.36 -41.42
CA GLU A 119 -22.94 10.83 -41.97
C GLU A 119 -24.04 9.81 -41.65
N PRO A 120 -25.23 10.27 -41.26
CA PRO A 120 -26.39 9.40 -41.19
C PRO A 120 -26.55 8.61 -42.48
N GLY A 121 -26.81 7.31 -42.35
CA GLY A 121 -26.87 6.37 -43.46
C GLY A 121 -25.58 5.59 -43.71
N LYS A 122 -24.43 6.04 -43.17
CA LYS A 122 -23.15 5.35 -43.37
C LYS A 122 -23.16 3.95 -42.74
N ARG A 123 -22.89 2.94 -43.57
CA ARG A 123 -22.64 1.55 -43.17
C ARG A 123 -21.34 1.44 -42.39
N LEU A 124 -21.36 0.62 -41.34
CA LEU A 124 -20.27 0.42 -40.40
C LEU A 124 -20.27 -1.05 -39.94
N PRO A 125 -19.20 -1.83 -40.19
CA PRO A 125 -19.10 -3.17 -39.62
C PRO A 125 -18.73 -3.10 -38.13
N LEU A 126 -19.35 -3.96 -37.31
CA LEU A 126 -19.10 -4.07 -35.87
C LEU A 126 -18.75 -5.52 -35.50
N LEU A 127 -18.00 -5.68 -34.41
CA LEU A 127 -17.82 -6.96 -33.72
C LEU A 127 -18.66 -6.95 -32.45
N SER A 128 -19.35 -8.06 -32.20
CA SER A 128 -20.26 -8.22 -31.09
C SER A 128 -19.94 -9.46 -30.28
N LEU A 129 -20.01 -9.33 -28.95
CA LEU A 129 -20.09 -10.48 -28.05
C LEU A 129 -21.50 -10.54 -27.47
N TYR A 130 -22.07 -11.74 -27.43
CA TYR A 130 -23.38 -11.98 -26.84
C TYR A 130 -23.26 -12.19 -25.33
N GLU A 131 -24.22 -11.66 -24.58
CA GLU A 131 -24.18 -11.64 -23.12
C GLU A 131 -25.47 -12.14 -22.48
N GLY A 132 -25.32 -13.22 -21.71
CA GLY A 132 -26.37 -13.78 -20.86
C GLY A 132 -27.43 -14.53 -21.66
N GLU A 133 -27.87 -15.67 -21.17
CA GLU A 133 -28.97 -16.44 -21.75
C GLU A 133 -30.27 -16.06 -21.04
N ASP A 134 -31.39 -16.00 -21.75
CA ASP A 134 -32.72 -15.89 -21.15
C ASP A 134 -32.97 -17.05 -20.16
N ASP A 135 -34.03 -16.96 -19.35
CA ASP A 135 -34.27 -17.96 -18.30
C ASP A 135 -34.55 -19.37 -18.88
N GLU A 136 -34.85 -19.47 -20.19
CA GLU A 136 -35.10 -20.71 -20.92
C GLU A 136 -33.93 -21.16 -21.83
N GLY A 137 -32.86 -20.37 -21.95
CA GLY A 137 -31.71 -20.70 -22.83
C GLY A 137 -32.01 -20.66 -24.33
N ARG A 138 -33.08 -19.99 -24.76
CA ARG A 138 -33.51 -19.88 -26.16
C ARG A 138 -32.81 -18.76 -26.91
N CYS A 139 -32.59 -17.63 -26.23
CA CYS A 139 -31.96 -16.46 -26.82
C CYS A 139 -30.98 -15.79 -25.85
N TRP A 140 -30.02 -15.06 -26.42
CA TRP A 140 -29.19 -14.13 -25.67
C TRP A 140 -30.04 -12.95 -25.17
N ARG A 141 -29.78 -12.47 -23.95
CA ARG A 141 -30.50 -11.31 -23.38
C ARG A 141 -30.02 -10.00 -23.99
N ASP A 142 -28.75 -9.94 -24.33
CA ASP A 142 -28.12 -8.74 -24.87
C ASP A 142 -26.87 -9.10 -25.69
N PHE A 143 -26.33 -8.10 -26.38
CA PHE A 143 -25.04 -8.18 -27.06
C PHE A 143 -24.28 -6.85 -26.95
N VAL A 144 -22.96 -6.87 -27.03
CA VAL A 144 -22.10 -5.70 -26.87
C VAL A 144 -21.42 -5.37 -28.19
N PRO A 145 -22.03 -4.56 -29.07
CA PRO A 145 -21.42 -4.23 -30.35
C PRO A 145 -20.32 -3.16 -30.20
N LYS A 146 -19.22 -3.35 -30.91
CA LYS A 146 -18.09 -2.40 -31.01
C LYS A 146 -17.63 -2.25 -32.47
N PRO A 147 -17.46 -1.03 -33.00
CA PRO A 147 -16.96 -0.83 -34.35
C PRO A 147 -15.59 -1.47 -34.57
N ILE A 148 -15.38 -2.12 -35.71
CA ILE A 148 -14.13 -2.83 -36.02
C ILE A 148 -12.92 -1.88 -36.02
N GLN A 149 -13.14 -0.63 -36.42
CA GLN A 149 -12.12 0.42 -36.43
C GLN A 149 -11.53 0.71 -35.05
N CYS A 150 -12.21 0.29 -33.97
CA CYS A 150 -11.68 0.36 -32.62
C CYS A 150 -10.58 -0.67 -32.34
N PHE A 151 -10.57 -1.80 -33.05
CA PHE A 151 -9.61 -2.89 -32.81
C PHE A 151 -8.42 -2.88 -33.76
N THR A 152 -8.57 -2.30 -34.96
CA THR A 152 -7.53 -2.28 -35.99
C THR A 152 -7.38 -0.90 -36.63
N SER A 153 -6.16 -0.57 -37.04
CA SER A 153 -5.85 0.62 -37.85
C SER A 153 -5.86 0.32 -39.37
N ASP A 154 -6.04 -0.96 -39.74
CA ASP A 154 -6.03 -1.43 -41.12
C ASP A 154 -7.37 -1.13 -41.81
N ARG A 155 -7.40 -0.08 -42.64
CA ARG A 155 -8.60 0.33 -43.37
C ARG A 155 -9.02 -0.67 -44.45
N THR A 156 -8.07 -1.41 -45.03
CA THR A 156 -8.37 -2.44 -46.02
C THR A 156 -9.13 -3.58 -45.37
N LEU A 157 -8.67 -4.08 -44.21
CA LEU A 157 -9.39 -5.09 -43.43
C LEU A 157 -10.81 -4.65 -43.07
N VAL A 158 -10.99 -3.40 -42.63
CA VAL A 158 -12.33 -2.88 -42.32
C VAL A 158 -13.23 -2.88 -43.55
N SER A 159 -12.70 -2.47 -44.71
CA SER A 159 -13.46 -2.46 -45.95
C SER A 159 -13.78 -3.87 -46.45
N ASP A 160 -12.87 -4.81 -46.25
CA ASP A 160 -13.07 -6.21 -46.62
C ASP A 160 -14.16 -6.85 -45.75
N VAL A 161 -14.13 -6.62 -44.44
CA VAL A 161 -15.20 -7.10 -43.54
C VAL A 161 -16.54 -6.47 -43.89
N GLU A 162 -16.59 -5.18 -44.22
CA GLU A 162 -17.83 -4.51 -44.66
C GLU A 162 -18.43 -5.17 -45.92
N LYS A 163 -17.59 -5.62 -46.86
CA LYS A 163 -18.02 -6.30 -48.09
C LYS A 163 -18.44 -7.75 -47.87
N GLU A 164 -17.89 -8.42 -46.86
CA GLU A 164 -18.24 -9.80 -46.56
C GLU A 164 -19.55 -9.92 -45.75
N ILE A 165 -20.04 -8.85 -45.13
CA ILE A 165 -21.41 -8.81 -44.59
C ILE A 165 -22.40 -8.98 -45.74
N SER A 166 -23.26 -10.00 -45.64
CA SER A 166 -24.22 -10.34 -46.69
C SER A 166 -25.19 -9.20 -46.97
N ALA A 167 -25.68 -9.12 -48.21
CA ALA A 167 -26.69 -8.13 -48.59
C ALA A 167 -27.98 -8.27 -47.76
N GLU A 168 -28.32 -9.51 -47.38
CA GLU A 168 -29.47 -9.84 -46.52
C GLU A 168 -29.36 -9.17 -45.14
N LEU A 169 -28.20 -9.27 -44.46
CA LEU A 169 -27.99 -8.61 -43.16
C LEU A 169 -28.06 -7.07 -43.23
N TRP A 170 -27.73 -6.50 -44.40
CA TRP A 170 -27.91 -5.07 -44.64
C TRP A 170 -29.38 -4.71 -44.87
N GLU A 171 -30.10 -5.52 -45.65
CA GLU A 171 -31.53 -5.35 -45.91
C GLU A 171 -32.35 -5.50 -44.62
N ASP A 172 -32.02 -6.47 -43.76
CA ASP A 172 -32.67 -6.66 -42.46
C ASP A 172 -32.49 -5.47 -41.52
N LEU A 173 -31.29 -4.88 -41.49
CA LEU A 173 -31.03 -3.66 -40.74
C LEU A 173 -31.88 -2.49 -41.27
N GLU A 174 -31.92 -2.30 -42.59
CA GLU A 174 -32.69 -1.22 -43.24
C GLU A 174 -34.21 -1.40 -43.01
N ASN A 175 -34.70 -2.64 -43.09
CA ASN A 175 -36.09 -3.01 -42.80
C ASN A 175 -36.43 -2.75 -41.32
N GLY A 176 -35.58 -3.19 -40.40
CA GLY A 176 -35.77 -2.96 -38.97
C GLY A 176 -35.73 -1.47 -38.61
N LEU A 177 -34.84 -0.69 -39.24
CA LEU A 177 -34.80 0.77 -39.08
C LEU A 177 -36.06 1.45 -39.61
N THR A 178 -36.61 0.95 -40.72
CA THR A 178 -37.89 1.42 -41.25
C THR A 178 -39.03 1.15 -40.26
N CYS A 179 -39.01 0.00 -39.57
CA CYS A 179 -39.98 -0.34 -38.52
C CYS A 179 -39.85 0.56 -37.28
N LEU A 180 -38.65 1.09 -37.01
CA LEU A 180 -38.39 2.04 -35.94
C LEU A 180 -38.68 3.51 -36.33
N SER A 181 -38.87 3.78 -37.63
CA SER A 181 -39.09 5.14 -38.13
C SER A 181 -40.36 5.77 -37.53
N GLY A 182 -40.22 6.96 -36.94
CA GLY A 182 -41.28 7.65 -36.19
C GLY A 182 -41.12 7.61 -34.66
N LYS A 183 -40.25 6.77 -34.11
CA LYS A 183 -39.93 6.76 -32.66
C LYS A 183 -38.59 7.46 -32.41
N ILE A 184 -38.49 8.20 -31.30
CA ILE A 184 -37.20 8.75 -30.83
C ILE A 184 -36.33 7.58 -30.40
N VAL A 185 -35.39 7.17 -31.25
CA VAL A 185 -34.51 6.03 -30.99
C VAL A 185 -33.45 6.43 -29.96
N LYS A 186 -33.67 6.01 -28.72
CA LYS A 186 -32.72 6.14 -27.60
C LYS A 186 -31.76 4.96 -27.59
N ASN A 187 -30.69 5.04 -26.80
CA ASN A 187 -29.83 3.87 -26.58
C ASN A 187 -30.66 2.74 -25.94
N GLY A 188 -30.54 1.54 -26.48
CA GLY A 188 -31.35 0.39 -26.05
C GLY A 188 -31.39 -0.73 -27.06
N LEU A 189 -32.01 -1.84 -26.66
CA LEU A 189 -32.25 -3.02 -27.47
C LEU A 189 -33.72 -3.01 -27.93
N TYR A 190 -33.96 -3.22 -29.22
CA TYR A 190 -35.26 -3.13 -29.86
C TYR A 190 -35.56 -4.44 -30.59
N PRO A 191 -36.39 -5.33 -30.01
CA PRO A 191 -36.87 -6.52 -30.71
C PRO A 191 -37.69 -6.14 -31.94
N LEU A 192 -37.48 -6.86 -33.05
CA LEU A 192 -38.23 -6.66 -34.30
C LEU A 192 -39.43 -7.61 -34.43
N ILE A 193 -39.55 -8.58 -33.52
CA ILE A 193 -40.72 -9.44 -33.39
C ILE A 193 -41.72 -8.75 -32.46
N GLY A 194 -42.89 -8.38 -33.00
CA GLY A 194 -44.06 -8.03 -32.18
C GLY A 194 -44.70 -9.30 -31.58
N GLU A 195 -45.53 -9.14 -30.55
CA GLU A 195 -46.29 -10.25 -29.92
C GLU A 195 -47.13 -11.07 -30.94
N ASP A 196 -47.36 -10.51 -32.12
CA ASP A 196 -48.23 -11.02 -33.18
C ASP A 196 -47.45 -11.74 -34.32
N GLY A 197 -46.11 -11.79 -34.28
CA GLY A 197 -45.27 -12.40 -35.31
C GLY A 197 -44.93 -11.46 -36.47
N PHE A 198 -43.70 -10.93 -36.46
CA PHE A 198 -43.11 -9.97 -37.42
C PHE A 198 -43.87 -8.64 -37.60
N CYS A 199 -43.15 -7.57 -37.95
CA CYS A 199 -43.74 -6.28 -38.29
C CYS A 199 -44.68 -6.40 -39.52
N GLN A 200 -45.93 -6.80 -39.32
CA GLN A 200 -47.00 -6.46 -40.24
C GLN A 200 -47.14 -4.94 -40.22
N LYS A 201 -47.10 -4.31 -41.40
CA LYS A 201 -47.54 -2.93 -41.64
C LYS A 201 -49.00 -2.77 -41.21
N SER A 202 -49.28 -2.72 -39.92
CA SER A 202 -50.60 -2.43 -39.38
C SER A 202 -50.55 -1.01 -38.84
N GLY A 203 -51.23 -0.10 -39.55
CA GLY A 203 -51.36 1.32 -39.21
C GLY A 203 -52.22 1.53 -37.96
N ARG A 204 -51.73 1.11 -36.80
CA ARG A 204 -52.31 1.45 -35.51
C ARG A 204 -51.32 2.24 -34.68
N ASP A 205 -51.65 3.51 -34.51
CA ASP A 205 -50.87 4.56 -33.84
C ASP A 205 -50.70 4.40 -32.32
N ASN A 206 -50.94 3.22 -31.73
CA ASN A 206 -50.86 3.04 -30.27
C ASN A 206 -50.31 1.66 -29.91
N PHE A 207 -49.02 1.44 -30.14
CA PHE A 207 -48.30 0.39 -29.44
C PHE A 207 -47.63 0.98 -28.20
N PRO A 208 -47.95 0.48 -26.98
CA PRO A 208 -47.15 0.81 -25.81
C PRO A 208 -45.73 0.31 -26.08
N ILE A 209 -44.79 1.24 -26.19
CA ILE A 209 -43.38 0.92 -26.12
C ILE A 209 -43.20 0.35 -24.72
N PHE A 210 -43.17 -0.98 -24.59
CA PHE A 210 -42.62 -1.61 -23.42
C PHE A 210 -41.15 -1.23 -23.42
N PHE A 211 -40.83 -0.13 -22.74
CA PHE A 211 -39.52 0.01 -22.16
C PHE A 211 -39.40 -1.23 -21.29
N VAL A 212 -38.62 -2.21 -21.74
CA VAL A 212 -38.04 -3.18 -20.82
C VAL A 212 -37.23 -2.32 -19.88
N GLU A 213 -37.89 -1.88 -18.81
CA GLU A 213 -37.27 -1.18 -17.72
C GLU A 213 -36.13 -2.09 -17.32
N LYS A 214 -34.94 -1.55 -17.50
CA LYS A 214 -33.67 -2.23 -17.52
C LYS A 214 -33.51 -2.89 -16.15
N ASN A 215 -34.08 -4.08 -16.00
CA ASN A 215 -33.76 -4.96 -14.90
C ASN A 215 -32.33 -5.38 -15.21
N GLU A 216 -31.38 -4.62 -14.69
CA GLU A 216 -29.95 -4.88 -14.73
C GLU A 216 -29.67 -6.20 -13.98
N LYS A 217 -30.15 -7.32 -14.52
CA LYS A 217 -29.59 -8.63 -14.25
C LYS A 217 -28.23 -8.62 -14.92
N LYS A 218 -27.25 -8.06 -14.19
CA LYS A 218 -25.83 -7.96 -14.55
C LYS A 218 -25.41 -9.23 -15.29
N SER A 219 -24.93 -9.05 -16.52
CA SER A 219 -24.48 -10.13 -17.40
C SER A 219 -23.44 -11.00 -16.70
N LEU A 220 -23.38 -12.29 -17.06
CA LEU A 220 -22.45 -13.26 -16.49
C LEU A 220 -20.98 -12.77 -16.43
N PRO A 221 -20.42 -12.04 -17.43
CA PRO A 221 -19.11 -11.41 -17.31
C PRO A 221 -19.02 -10.34 -16.22
N ALA A 222 -20.09 -9.58 -15.97
CA ALA A 222 -20.16 -8.65 -14.82
C ALA A 222 -20.23 -9.40 -13.47
N LYS A 223 -20.85 -10.59 -13.41
CA LYS A 223 -20.83 -11.45 -12.22
C LYS A 223 -19.44 -12.01 -11.95
N ILE A 224 -18.75 -12.54 -12.96
CA ILE A 224 -17.37 -13.03 -12.83
C ILE A 224 -16.44 -11.88 -12.38
N TRP A 225 -16.59 -10.69 -12.97
CA TRP A 225 -15.85 -9.51 -12.53
C TRP A 225 -16.16 -9.12 -11.08
N SER A 226 -17.43 -9.15 -10.68
CA SER A 226 -17.80 -8.86 -9.29
C SER A 226 -17.20 -9.88 -8.32
N VAL A 227 -17.10 -11.16 -8.71
CA VAL A 227 -16.45 -12.21 -7.91
C VAL A 227 -14.94 -11.98 -7.84
N VAL A 228 -14.28 -11.60 -8.93
CA VAL A 228 -12.83 -11.32 -8.91
C VAL A 228 -12.51 -10.09 -8.05
N VAL A 229 -13.30 -9.02 -8.17
CA VAL A 229 -13.15 -7.82 -7.33
C VAL A 229 -13.38 -8.18 -5.86
N LEU A 230 -14.46 -8.90 -5.56
CA LEU A 230 -14.76 -9.35 -4.20
C LEU A 230 -13.65 -10.24 -3.63
N LEU A 231 -13.14 -11.20 -4.39
CA LEU A 231 -12.02 -12.05 -3.96
C LEU A 231 -10.76 -11.23 -3.71
N THR A 232 -10.47 -10.23 -4.55
CA THR A 232 -9.31 -9.35 -4.38
C THR A 232 -9.45 -8.49 -3.13
N GLU A 233 -10.65 -7.96 -2.85
CA GLU A 233 -10.96 -7.23 -1.62
C GLU A 233 -10.80 -8.15 -0.40
N ILE A 234 -11.36 -9.36 -0.44
CA ILE A 234 -11.22 -10.36 0.64
C ILE A 234 -9.75 -10.68 0.90
N ILE A 235 -8.96 -10.97 -0.14
CA ILE A 235 -7.53 -11.27 0.01
C ILE A 235 -6.79 -10.06 0.61
N SER A 236 -7.10 -8.84 0.15
CA SER A 236 -6.47 -7.63 0.68
C SER A 236 -6.82 -7.39 2.15
N ILE A 237 -8.07 -7.61 2.54
CA ILE A 237 -8.52 -7.54 3.94
C ILE A 237 -7.83 -8.61 4.78
N LEU A 238 -7.71 -9.85 4.28
CA LEU A 238 -7.03 -10.94 4.99
C LEU A 238 -5.53 -10.65 5.18
N LEU A 239 -4.86 -10.08 4.18
CA LEU A 239 -3.46 -9.68 4.30
C LEU A 239 -3.28 -8.53 5.29
N LEU A 240 -4.19 -7.55 5.30
CA LEU A 240 -4.18 -6.47 6.29
C LEU A 240 -4.44 -7.01 7.70
N LEU A 241 -5.40 -7.93 7.88
CA LEU A 241 -5.66 -8.58 9.16
C LEU A 241 -4.45 -9.42 9.62
N ALA A 242 -3.81 -10.17 8.72
CA ALA A 242 -2.60 -10.91 9.05
C ALA A 242 -1.47 -9.96 9.50
N ALA A 243 -1.28 -8.84 8.82
CA ALA A 243 -0.27 -7.85 9.19
C ALA A 243 -0.58 -7.15 10.53
N TYR A 244 -1.81 -6.67 10.73
CA TYR A 244 -2.18 -5.83 11.87
C TYR A 244 -2.69 -6.57 13.11
N VAL A 245 -3.15 -7.81 12.95
CA VAL A 245 -3.67 -8.65 14.04
C VAL A 245 -2.81 -9.90 14.19
N GLY A 246 -2.45 -10.54 13.08
CA GLY A 246 -1.58 -11.72 13.09
C GLY A 246 -0.18 -11.42 13.64
N THR A 247 0.49 -10.36 13.16
CA THR A 247 1.85 -10.01 13.62
C THR A 247 1.92 -9.71 15.12
N PRO A 248 1.04 -8.89 15.73
CA PRO A 248 1.02 -8.72 17.19
C PRO A 248 0.78 -10.02 17.97
N ILE A 249 -0.11 -10.90 17.50
CA ILE A 249 -0.35 -12.20 18.14
C ILE A 249 0.91 -13.07 18.07
N TYR A 250 1.55 -13.14 16.91
CA TYR A 250 2.81 -13.84 16.73
C TYR A 250 3.90 -13.27 17.64
N PHE A 251 4.02 -11.94 17.71
CA PHE A 251 4.99 -11.25 18.55
C PHE A 251 4.75 -11.53 20.04
N ARG A 252 3.49 -11.54 20.48
CA ARG A 252 3.10 -11.96 21.84
C ARG A 252 3.56 -13.39 22.17
N MET A 253 3.44 -14.32 21.23
CA MET A 253 3.78 -15.72 21.47
C MET A 253 5.29 -15.97 21.48
N THR A 254 6.05 -15.22 20.69
CA THR A 254 7.45 -15.52 20.40
C THR A 254 8.44 -14.58 21.08
N HIS A 255 8.04 -13.35 21.42
CA HIS A 255 8.95 -12.38 22.00
C HIS A 255 9.06 -12.57 23.52
N THR A 256 10.29 -12.72 23.98
CA THR A 256 10.66 -12.86 25.39
C THR A 256 11.75 -11.85 25.72
N ILE A 257 11.67 -11.23 26.90
CA ILE A 257 12.66 -10.27 27.39
C ILE A 257 13.21 -10.78 28.71
N SER A 258 14.53 -10.98 28.80
CA SER A 258 15.16 -11.45 30.04
C SER A 258 15.07 -10.36 31.13
N PRO A 259 14.72 -10.72 32.39
CA PRO A 259 14.72 -9.79 33.53
C PRO A 259 16.11 -9.26 33.85
N VAL A 260 17.15 -10.05 33.54
CA VAL A 260 18.55 -9.70 33.72
C VAL A 260 19.20 -9.69 32.35
N LEU A 261 19.84 -8.59 31.99
CA LEU A 261 20.65 -8.55 30.77
C LEU A 261 21.83 -9.50 30.96
N PRO A 262 21.97 -10.57 30.14
CA PRO A 262 23.05 -11.53 30.26
C PRO A 262 24.32 -10.95 29.64
N LEU A 263 24.78 -9.83 30.20
CA LEU A 263 25.96 -9.11 29.74
C LEU A 263 27.21 -9.88 30.13
N GLU A 264 27.88 -10.42 29.12
CA GLU A 264 29.21 -10.98 29.28
C GLU A 264 30.24 -9.86 29.16
N LYS A 265 31.14 -9.75 30.14
CA LYS A 265 32.19 -8.74 30.12
C LYS A 265 33.21 -9.08 29.06
N LEU A 266 33.42 -8.17 28.11
CA LEU A 266 34.46 -8.28 27.10
C LEU A 266 35.74 -7.64 27.64
N HIS A 267 36.86 -8.27 27.35
CA HIS A 267 38.17 -7.66 27.57
C HIS A 267 38.49 -6.74 26.38
N PRO A 268 38.78 -5.44 26.59
CA PRO A 268 39.07 -4.52 25.49
C PRO A 268 40.28 -4.96 24.65
N ASP A 269 41.26 -5.61 25.29
CA ASP A 269 42.57 -5.92 24.71
C ASP A 269 42.63 -7.31 24.04
N THR A 270 41.58 -8.12 24.12
CA THR A 270 41.59 -9.50 23.57
C THR A 270 41.27 -9.56 22.08
N GLY A 271 40.87 -8.44 21.46
CA GLY A 271 40.45 -8.41 20.05
C GLY A 271 39.07 -9.04 19.80
N ASP A 272 38.25 -9.17 20.84
CA ASP A 272 36.94 -9.83 20.78
C ASP A 272 35.86 -8.96 20.12
N LEU A 273 36.10 -7.65 19.94
CA LEU A 273 35.17 -6.76 19.28
C LEU A 273 35.28 -6.85 17.75
N PRO A 274 34.17 -7.03 17.01
CA PRO A 274 34.18 -6.87 15.57
C PRO A 274 34.69 -5.46 15.19
N VAL A 275 35.55 -5.36 14.17
CA VAL A 275 36.17 -4.10 13.72
C VAL A 275 35.13 -3.00 13.47
N ASN A 276 33.97 -3.37 12.94
CA ASN A 276 32.87 -2.44 12.66
C ASN A 276 32.17 -1.91 13.93
N ILE A 277 32.36 -2.53 15.09
CA ILE A 277 31.92 -2.08 16.42
C ILE A 277 33.03 -1.28 17.11
N GLU A 278 34.27 -1.75 16.97
CA GLU A 278 35.44 -1.12 17.57
C GLU A 278 35.64 0.33 17.08
N ILE A 279 35.49 0.57 15.76
CA ILE A 279 35.66 1.91 15.18
C ILE A 279 34.71 2.95 15.80
N PRO A 280 33.36 2.75 15.82
CA PRO A 280 32.48 3.70 16.46
C PRO A 280 32.77 3.80 17.96
N PHE A 281 32.98 2.70 18.69
CA PHE A 281 33.26 2.75 20.13
C PHE A 281 34.47 3.62 20.46
N ASN A 282 35.59 3.43 19.77
CA ASN A 282 36.80 4.25 19.91
C ASN A 282 36.57 5.73 19.58
N LEU A 283 35.72 6.02 18.60
CA LEU A 283 35.39 7.40 18.21
C LEU A 283 34.54 8.10 19.28
N PHE A 284 33.58 7.38 19.85
CA PHE A 284 32.75 7.89 20.94
C PHE A 284 33.55 8.06 22.23
N GLU A 285 34.37 7.07 22.61
CA GLU A 285 35.25 7.11 23.78
C GLU A 285 36.16 8.35 23.74
N LYS A 286 36.82 8.64 22.61
CA LYS A 286 37.65 9.85 22.46
C LYS A 286 36.89 11.16 22.68
N LYS A 287 35.61 11.22 22.28
CA LYS A 287 34.77 12.40 22.48
C LYS A 287 34.31 12.51 23.93
N LEU A 288 33.93 11.40 24.54
CA LEU A 288 33.51 11.30 25.93
C LEU A 288 34.64 11.59 26.92
N TYR A 289 35.87 11.15 26.63
CA TYR A 289 37.04 11.46 27.44
C TYR A 289 37.28 12.98 27.55
N LYS A 290 37.10 13.70 26.45
CA LYS A 290 37.16 15.19 26.45
C LYS A 290 36.04 15.84 27.25
N ALA A 291 34.93 15.12 27.46
CA ALA A 291 33.81 15.51 28.30
C ALA A 291 33.93 14.94 29.73
N GLN A 292 35.14 14.57 30.18
CA GLN A 292 35.42 14.07 31.53
C GLN A 292 34.69 12.76 31.88
N PHE A 293 34.49 11.89 30.90
CA PHE A 293 34.04 10.53 31.14
C PHE A 293 35.20 9.55 31.16
N GLU A 294 35.07 8.53 32.00
CA GLU A 294 35.98 7.39 32.06
C GLU A 294 35.23 6.11 31.69
N THR A 295 35.87 5.27 30.87
CA THR A 295 35.33 3.97 30.47
C THR A 295 35.24 3.05 31.67
N VAL A 296 34.06 2.46 31.88
CA VAL A 296 33.77 1.54 32.99
C VAL A 296 33.93 0.09 32.53
N GLY A 297 33.40 -0.23 31.34
CA GLY A 297 33.48 -1.56 30.78
C GLY A 297 32.77 -1.71 29.45
N CYS A 298 33.11 -2.79 28.74
CA CYS A 298 32.48 -3.22 27.51
C CYS A 298 31.86 -4.60 27.71
N PHE A 299 30.67 -4.81 27.17
CA PHE A 299 29.86 -6.01 27.36
C PHE A 299 29.23 -6.46 26.05
N ALA A 300 28.86 -7.73 25.96
CA ALA A 300 28.03 -8.25 24.89
C ALA A 300 26.86 -9.06 25.43
N ASP A 301 25.73 -8.94 24.77
CA ASP A 301 24.58 -9.80 24.95
C ASP A 301 24.47 -10.75 23.75
N PHE A 302 24.71 -12.04 24.02
CA PHE A 302 24.63 -13.13 23.03
C PHE A 302 23.32 -13.92 23.12
N SER A 303 22.34 -13.46 23.90
CA SER A 303 21.08 -14.19 24.11
C SER A 303 20.22 -14.29 22.86
N ASN A 304 20.42 -13.40 21.88
CA ASN A 304 19.69 -13.41 20.63
C ASN A 304 20.52 -14.01 19.47
N ASN A 305 20.01 -15.09 18.88
CA ASN A 305 20.65 -15.74 17.74
C ASN A 305 20.64 -14.89 16.45
N ALA A 306 19.76 -13.89 16.34
CA ALA A 306 19.67 -13.04 15.15
C ALA A 306 20.71 -11.91 15.16
N PHE A 307 21.00 -11.34 16.33
CA PHE A 307 21.93 -10.22 16.49
C PHE A 307 22.58 -10.21 17.87
N THR A 308 23.80 -9.67 17.95
CA THR A 308 24.52 -9.42 19.19
C THR A 308 24.43 -7.94 19.52
N ILE A 309 24.10 -7.61 20.77
CA ILE A 309 24.17 -6.22 21.26
C ILE A 309 25.50 -6.05 21.99
N TYR A 310 26.32 -5.09 21.55
CA TYR A 310 27.49 -4.65 22.28
C TYR A 310 27.16 -3.39 23.09
N VAL A 311 27.57 -3.36 24.35
CA VAL A 311 27.30 -2.26 25.27
C VAL A 311 28.61 -1.72 25.83
N MET A 312 28.88 -0.44 25.64
CA MET A 312 30.02 0.24 26.26
C MET A 312 29.52 1.28 27.25
N THR A 313 30.05 1.24 28.47
CA THR A 313 29.59 2.06 29.60
C THR A 313 30.68 3.04 30.04
N PHE A 314 30.26 4.24 30.40
CA PHE A 314 31.10 5.36 30.78
C PHE A 314 30.55 6.06 32.02
N MET A 315 31.43 6.48 32.93
CA MET A 315 31.05 7.26 34.10
C MET A 315 31.64 8.66 34.00
N HIS A 316 30.82 9.69 34.16
CA HIS A 316 31.32 11.07 34.26
C HIS A 316 32.08 11.26 35.57
N ASN A 317 33.15 12.06 35.59
CA ASN A 317 34.00 12.29 36.77
C ASN A 317 33.24 12.82 38.01
N SER A 318 32.08 13.44 37.81
CA SER A 318 31.16 13.81 38.90
C SER A 318 30.58 12.62 39.68
N GLY A 319 30.60 11.42 39.10
CA GLY A 319 29.93 10.23 39.63
C GLY A 319 28.40 10.24 39.50
N ARG A 320 27.80 11.21 38.78
CA ARG A 320 26.34 11.40 38.73
C ARG A 320 25.67 11.01 37.40
N VAL A 321 26.45 10.85 36.33
CA VAL A 321 25.94 10.59 34.97
C VAL A 321 26.59 9.35 34.39
N LEU A 322 25.76 8.41 33.94
CA LEU A 322 26.17 7.20 33.22
C LEU A 322 25.95 7.42 31.72
N GLY A 323 27.01 7.30 30.93
CA GLY A 323 26.93 7.20 29.48
C GLY A 323 26.88 5.74 29.05
N VAL A 324 25.94 5.39 28.18
CA VAL A 324 25.81 4.02 27.63
C VAL A 324 25.74 4.11 26.11
N ILE A 325 26.54 3.29 25.44
CA ILE A 325 26.53 3.14 23.98
C ILE A 325 26.11 1.72 23.65
N TYR A 326 25.11 1.59 22.79
CA TYR A 326 24.63 0.32 22.26
C TYR A 326 25.03 0.20 20.80
N ALA A 327 25.51 -0.96 20.38
CA ALA A 327 25.70 -1.29 18.98
C ALA A 327 25.08 -2.64 18.64
N SER A 328 24.12 -2.64 17.73
CA SER A 328 23.43 -3.85 17.26
C SER A 328 24.12 -4.43 16.03
N TYR A 329 24.54 -5.69 16.12
CA TYR A 329 25.35 -6.37 15.11
C TYR A 329 24.71 -7.67 14.63
N PHE A 330 24.61 -7.89 13.32
CA PHE A 330 24.08 -9.13 12.74
C PHE A 330 25.22 -10.04 12.27
N PRO A 331 25.64 -11.04 13.07
CA PRO A 331 26.79 -11.87 12.75
C PRO A 331 26.56 -12.80 11.54
N TYR A 332 25.30 -13.20 11.30
CA TYR A 332 24.93 -14.18 10.27
C TYR A 332 24.51 -13.57 8.93
N HIS A 333 24.43 -12.24 8.84
CA HIS A 333 24.18 -11.61 7.53
C HIS A 333 25.42 -11.76 6.66
N THR A 334 25.24 -12.05 5.36
CA THR A 334 26.33 -12.24 4.38
C THR A 334 27.38 -11.11 4.31
N LYS A 335 27.07 -9.95 4.90
CA LYS A 335 27.95 -8.77 4.95
C LYS A 335 28.39 -8.35 6.36
N LYS A 336 28.08 -9.12 7.42
CA LYS A 336 28.42 -8.79 8.82
C LYS A 336 28.19 -7.31 9.12
N LYS A 337 26.91 -6.91 9.20
CA LYS A 337 26.52 -5.50 9.14
C LYS A 337 26.23 -4.95 10.55
N LEU A 338 26.85 -3.80 10.86
CA LEU A 338 26.41 -2.91 11.93
C LEU A 338 25.05 -2.31 11.54
N GLU A 339 24.00 -2.58 12.32
CA GLU A 339 22.67 -2.05 12.04
C GLU A 339 22.51 -0.63 12.59
N SER A 340 22.83 -0.44 13.86
CA SER A 340 22.66 0.83 14.56
C SER A 340 23.72 1.01 15.65
N VAL A 341 24.06 2.27 15.92
CA VAL A 341 24.81 2.68 17.12
C VAL A 341 23.99 3.76 17.79
N GLN A 342 23.69 3.55 19.06
CA GLN A 342 22.81 4.41 19.85
C GLN A 342 23.53 4.80 21.13
N MET A 343 23.19 5.98 21.66
CA MET A 343 23.81 6.53 22.85
C MET A 343 22.78 7.12 23.79
N GLU A 344 22.99 6.86 25.08
CA GLU A 344 22.12 7.31 26.16
C GLU A 344 22.94 7.88 27.32
N PHE A 345 22.45 8.97 27.92
CA PHE A 345 22.92 9.49 29.19
C PHE A 345 21.85 9.32 30.25
N ILE A 346 22.23 8.76 31.39
CA ILE A 346 21.32 8.39 32.47
C ILE A 346 21.76 9.07 33.76
N SER A 347 20.82 9.78 34.39
CA SER A 347 20.96 10.36 35.71
C SER A 347 19.89 9.80 36.65
N LEU A 348 20.29 9.48 37.89
CA LEU A 348 19.34 9.10 38.94
C LEU A 348 18.95 10.33 39.75
N LEU A 349 17.67 10.43 40.09
CA LEU A 349 17.10 11.47 40.94
C LEU A 349 16.70 10.90 42.30
N PRO A 350 16.46 11.76 43.32
CA PRO A 350 15.92 11.33 44.60
C PRO A 350 14.55 10.66 44.40
N GLY A 351 14.23 9.68 45.24
CA GLY A 351 12.98 8.94 45.07
C GLY A 351 12.99 8.02 43.86
N GLU A 352 14.19 7.61 43.40
CA GLU A 352 14.34 6.52 42.44
C GLU A 352 13.86 6.84 41.01
N ALA A 353 13.62 8.12 40.71
CA ALA A 353 13.31 8.60 39.38
C ALA A 353 14.56 8.62 38.49
N VAL A 354 14.37 8.43 37.19
CA VAL A 354 15.43 8.27 36.20
C VAL A 354 15.21 9.25 35.07
N VAL A 355 16.26 9.96 34.68
CA VAL A 355 16.26 10.83 33.52
C VAL A 355 17.20 10.26 32.48
N THR A 356 16.69 10.04 31.27
CA THR A 356 17.45 9.49 30.15
C THR A 356 17.36 10.41 28.95
N THR A 357 18.51 10.80 28.41
CA THR A 357 18.62 11.53 27.14
C THR A 357 19.25 10.61 26.11
N THR A 358 18.58 10.36 24.99
CA THR A 358 18.98 9.36 23.99
C THR A 358 18.87 9.90 22.57
N ASN A 359 19.75 9.46 21.68
CA ASN A 359 19.64 9.73 20.25
C ASN A 359 18.87 8.63 19.48
N SER A 360 18.39 7.60 20.18
CA SER A 360 17.64 6.49 19.61
C SER A 360 16.15 6.82 19.43
N SER A 361 15.60 6.52 18.25
CA SER A 361 14.16 6.55 17.99
C SER A 361 13.38 5.38 18.59
N ASP A 362 14.09 4.40 19.17
CA ASP A 362 13.53 3.09 19.50
C ASP A 362 13.24 2.93 21.01
N SER A 363 13.43 3.99 21.79
CA SER A 363 13.40 3.93 23.26
C SER A 363 12.00 3.93 23.91
N GLU A 364 10.92 4.11 23.13
CA GLU A 364 9.57 4.48 23.62
C GLU A 364 8.40 3.57 23.18
N TYR A 365 8.61 2.26 23.02
CA TYR A 365 7.53 1.35 22.55
C TYR A 365 6.30 1.24 23.46
N PHE A 366 6.45 1.50 24.76
CA PHE A 366 5.43 1.23 25.78
C PHE A 366 4.88 2.50 26.46
N GLY A 367 5.11 3.67 25.87
CA GLY A 367 4.62 4.95 26.41
C GLY A 367 5.47 5.50 27.55
N LYS A 368 4.95 6.52 28.23
CA LYS A 368 5.63 7.20 29.34
C LYS A 368 5.51 6.38 30.63
N LEU A 369 6.60 6.28 31.38
CA LEU A 369 6.61 5.66 32.70
C LEU A 369 6.74 6.75 33.76
N ASP A 370 5.96 6.67 34.85
CA ASP A 370 5.91 7.71 35.90
C ASP A 370 7.29 8.05 36.50
N LYS A 371 8.17 7.06 36.60
CA LYS A 371 9.52 7.21 37.17
C LYS A 371 10.62 7.44 36.14
N PHE A 372 10.32 7.44 34.84
CA PHE A 372 11.32 7.60 33.78
C PHE A 372 10.97 8.77 32.87
N THR A 373 11.83 9.77 32.86
CA THR A 373 11.76 10.88 31.92
C THR A 373 12.70 10.60 30.75
N TYR A 374 12.15 10.50 29.54
CA TYR A 374 12.92 10.29 28.31
C TYR A 374 12.95 11.57 27.48
N TYR A 375 14.17 12.00 27.12
CA TYR A 375 14.43 13.06 26.16
C TYR A 375 15.02 12.43 24.90
N ILE A 376 14.18 12.27 23.86
CA ILE A 376 14.54 11.58 22.63
C ILE A 376 14.93 12.60 21.56
N LEU A 377 16.19 12.56 21.11
CA LEU A 377 16.79 13.54 20.21
C LEU A 377 17.43 12.83 19.00
N PRO A 378 16.63 12.28 18.07
CA PRO A 378 17.17 11.59 16.90
C PRO A 378 18.01 12.56 16.06
N GLY A 379 19.15 12.08 15.57
CA GLY A 379 20.09 12.88 14.77
C GLY A 379 21.15 13.63 15.59
N LYS A 380 21.06 13.65 16.93
CA LYS A 380 22.16 14.10 17.80
C LYS A 380 23.19 13.00 18.01
N GLU A 381 23.95 12.72 16.95
CA GLU A 381 24.97 11.64 16.93
C GLU A 381 26.26 12.00 17.68
N ASN A 382 26.48 13.27 18.02
CA ASN A 382 27.68 13.72 18.73
C ASN A 382 27.51 13.50 20.25
N PRO A 383 28.31 12.63 20.88
CA PRO A 383 28.23 12.33 22.31
C PRO A 383 28.35 13.54 23.22
N LYS A 384 29.27 14.44 22.90
CA LYS A 384 29.53 15.62 23.71
C LYS A 384 28.33 16.57 23.70
N GLU A 385 27.77 16.80 22.51
CA GLU A 385 26.59 17.66 22.34
C GLU A 385 25.36 17.06 23.05
N LEU A 386 25.15 15.74 22.91
CA LEU A 386 24.05 15.05 23.59
C LEU A 386 24.20 15.09 25.13
N PHE A 387 25.43 15.03 25.64
CA PHE A 387 25.72 15.20 27.07
C PHE A 387 25.45 16.63 27.56
N GLU A 388 25.87 17.65 26.79
CA GLU A 388 25.62 19.05 27.12
C GLU A 388 24.12 19.34 27.19
N ILE A 389 23.35 18.77 26.25
CA ILE A 389 21.89 18.80 26.27
C ILE A 389 21.35 18.10 27.52
N HIS A 390 21.83 16.89 27.84
CA HIS A 390 21.42 16.17 29.04
C HIS A 390 21.63 17.00 30.31
N ASN A 391 22.81 17.59 30.51
CA ASN A 391 23.10 18.42 31.67
C ASN A 391 22.21 19.66 31.73
N THR A 392 22.00 20.32 30.60
CA THR A 392 21.14 21.51 30.54
C THR A 392 19.71 21.15 30.94
N LEU A 393 19.18 20.02 30.48
CA LEU A 393 17.85 19.53 30.87
C LEU A 393 17.79 19.14 32.36
N MET A 394 18.88 18.60 32.91
CA MET A 394 18.99 18.32 34.35
C MET A 394 18.99 19.60 35.19
N GLU A 395 19.59 20.69 34.70
CA GLU A 395 19.55 22.00 35.35
C GLU A 395 18.15 22.61 35.29
N ILE A 396 17.53 22.66 34.11
CA ILE A 396 16.21 23.28 33.87
C ILE A 396 15.12 22.54 34.66
N ASN A 397 14.98 21.24 34.43
CA ASN A 397 13.80 20.48 34.85
C ASN A 397 13.98 19.81 36.22
N HIS A 398 15.23 19.66 36.68
CA HIS A 398 15.53 18.88 37.88
C HIS A 398 16.44 19.61 38.87
N HIS A 399 16.84 20.85 38.59
CA HIS A 399 17.67 21.70 39.46
C HIS A 399 18.94 20.99 39.96
N ASP A 400 19.61 20.22 39.08
CA ASP A 400 20.82 19.44 39.38
C ASP A 400 20.70 18.52 40.61
N ARG A 401 19.51 17.96 40.86
CA ARG A 401 19.28 17.04 41.98
C ARG A 401 19.82 15.62 41.73
N ALA A 402 20.73 15.42 40.77
CA ALA A 402 21.25 14.10 40.46
C ALA A 402 21.95 13.47 41.67
N VAL A 403 21.58 12.23 42.01
CA VAL A 403 22.23 11.47 43.09
C VAL A 403 23.48 10.77 42.57
N PRO A 404 24.54 10.61 43.38
CA PRO A 404 25.69 9.81 43.00
C PRO A 404 25.27 8.39 42.60
N LEU A 405 25.81 7.93 41.49
CA LEU A 405 25.66 6.56 41.03
C LEU A 405 26.53 5.62 41.89
N PRO A 406 26.19 4.32 41.95
CA PRO A 406 27.01 3.33 42.62
C PRO A 406 28.45 3.27 42.07
N ALA A 407 29.34 2.65 42.84
CA ALA A 407 30.74 2.52 42.47
C ALA A 407 30.92 1.82 41.12
N LYS A 408 32.06 2.08 40.45
CA LYS A 408 32.30 1.65 39.06
C LYS A 408 32.15 0.13 38.86
N ASP A 409 32.58 -0.65 39.83
CA ASP A 409 32.48 -2.11 39.86
C ASP A 409 31.03 -2.62 40.02
N GLU A 410 30.12 -1.77 40.53
CA GLU A 410 28.70 -2.06 40.69
C GLU A 410 27.84 -1.50 39.56
N LEU A 411 28.40 -0.78 38.58
CA LEU A 411 27.63 -0.11 37.53
C LEU A 411 26.90 -1.09 36.61
N ILE A 412 27.47 -2.25 36.34
CA ILE A 412 26.78 -3.30 35.56
C ILE A 412 25.53 -3.78 36.31
N ARG A 413 25.65 -3.94 37.63
CA ARG A 413 24.52 -4.32 38.49
C ARG A 413 23.49 -3.21 38.52
N THR A 414 23.92 -1.95 38.57
CA THR A 414 23.05 -0.76 38.52
C THR A 414 22.30 -0.70 37.19
N PHE A 415 22.99 -0.93 36.08
CA PHE A 415 22.40 -0.94 34.74
C PHE A 415 21.41 -2.10 34.58
N SER A 416 21.78 -3.30 35.02
CA SER A 416 20.88 -4.46 35.03
C SER A 416 19.67 -4.23 35.93
N TRP A 417 19.84 -3.58 37.08
CA TRP A 417 18.77 -3.18 37.98
C TRP A 417 17.84 -2.14 37.33
N LEU A 418 18.38 -1.14 36.63
CA LEU A 418 17.59 -0.15 35.90
C LEU A 418 16.73 -0.79 34.80
N HIS A 419 17.32 -1.74 34.06
CA HIS A 419 16.59 -2.53 33.07
C HIS A 419 15.47 -3.34 33.72
N ALA A 420 15.77 -4.10 34.78
CA ALA A 420 14.78 -4.89 35.51
C ALA A 420 13.63 -4.01 36.05
N LYS A 421 13.95 -2.85 36.62
CA LYS A 421 12.97 -1.89 37.12
C LYS A 421 12.10 -1.30 36.01
N LYS A 422 12.68 -1.01 34.84
CA LYS A 422 11.92 -0.58 33.65
C LYS A 422 10.90 -1.65 33.23
N LEU A 423 11.30 -2.93 33.24
CA LEU A 423 10.41 -4.05 32.93
C LEU A 423 9.28 -4.21 33.96
N GLN A 424 9.57 -4.05 35.25
CA GLN A 424 8.56 -4.07 36.32
C GLN A 424 7.54 -2.94 36.17
N GLU A 425 7.97 -1.74 35.77
CA GLU A 425 7.03 -0.64 35.52
C GLU A 425 6.17 -0.95 34.28
N PHE A 426 6.72 -1.53 33.21
CA PHE A 426 5.91 -1.99 32.06
C PHE A 426 4.93 -3.12 32.40
N GLU A 427 5.30 -4.00 33.33
CA GLU A 427 4.39 -4.99 33.90
C GLU A 427 3.26 -4.31 34.68
N ARG A 428 3.58 -3.32 35.52
CA ARG A 428 2.57 -2.54 36.26
C ARG A 428 1.58 -1.81 35.35
N GLU A 429 2.07 -1.24 34.24
CA GLU A 429 1.23 -0.59 33.22
C GLU A 429 0.44 -1.61 32.36
N GLY A 430 0.61 -2.92 32.58
CA GLY A 430 -0.12 -3.98 31.87
C GLY A 430 0.34 -4.20 30.43
N THR A 431 1.52 -3.69 30.06
CA THR A 431 2.10 -3.88 28.72
C THR A 431 2.97 -5.13 28.62
N LEU A 432 3.59 -5.53 29.73
CA LEU A 432 4.29 -6.80 29.89
C LEU A 432 3.62 -7.64 30.98
N PHE A 433 3.93 -8.93 31.01
CA PHE A 433 3.69 -9.80 32.16
C PHE A 433 4.93 -10.65 32.40
N PHE A 434 5.23 -10.95 33.66
CA PHE A 434 6.33 -11.84 34.01
C PHE A 434 5.89 -13.31 33.96
N ASP A 435 6.59 -14.11 33.17
CA ASP A 435 6.45 -15.56 33.06
C ASP A 435 7.45 -16.24 34.01
N ALA A 436 6.94 -16.69 35.16
CA ALA A 436 7.77 -17.24 36.24
C ALA A 436 8.38 -18.60 35.89
N ASP A 437 7.75 -19.38 35.01
CA ASP A 437 8.22 -20.71 34.65
C ASP A 437 9.48 -20.63 33.77
N GLU A 438 9.52 -19.65 32.87
CA GLU A 438 10.66 -19.41 31.98
C GLU A 438 11.60 -18.30 32.49
N ASN A 439 11.23 -17.59 33.56
CA ASN A 439 11.94 -16.44 34.10
C ASN A 439 12.18 -15.34 33.04
N VAL A 440 11.13 -14.98 32.29
CA VAL A 440 11.16 -13.96 31.23
C VAL A 440 9.94 -13.05 31.29
N TYR A 441 10.07 -11.82 30.81
CA TYR A 441 8.92 -10.96 30.52
C TYR A 441 8.41 -11.21 29.12
N ARG A 442 7.09 -11.23 28.96
CA ARG A 442 6.40 -11.37 27.67
C ARG A 442 5.45 -10.20 27.47
N PRO A 443 5.25 -9.72 26.23
CA PRO A 443 4.28 -8.66 25.99
C PRO A 443 2.86 -9.18 26.17
N THR A 444 2.01 -8.38 26.82
CA THR A 444 0.56 -8.63 26.80
C THR A 444 0.02 -8.39 25.38
N LEU A 445 -1.28 -8.64 25.13
CA LEU A 445 -1.86 -8.22 23.86
C LEU A 445 -1.70 -6.71 23.66
N LEU A 446 -1.96 -5.91 24.69
CA LEU A 446 -1.80 -4.46 24.60
C LEU A 446 -0.35 -4.08 24.27
N GLY A 447 0.62 -4.68 24.96
CA GLY A 447 2.04 -4.45 24.69
C GLY A 447 2.45 -4.85 23.27
N ALA A 448 2.07 -6.06 22.82
CA ALA A 448 2.45 -6.56 21.51
C ALA A 448 1.86 -5.70 20.37
N PHE A 449 0.62 -5.25 20.53
CA PHE A 449 -0.02 -4.32 19.60
C PHE A 449 0.68 -2.96 19.60
N SER A 450 1.03 -2.41 20.77
CA SER A 450 1.77 -1.15 20.87
C SER A 450 3.12 -1.23 20.16
N MET A 451 3.88 -2.30 20.40
CA MET A 451 5.19 -2.52 19.77
C MET A 451 5.07 -2.62 18.25
N VAL A 452 4.17 -3.46 17.74
CA VAL A 452 4.05 -3.74 16.30
C VAL A 452 3.44 -2.58 15.53
N TRP A 453 2.36 -1.97 16.02
CA TRP A 453 1.69 -0.89 15.29
C TRP A 453 2.53 0.38 15.20
N GLN A 454 3.40 0.62 16.19
CA GLN A 454 4.37 1.71 16.11
C GLN A 454 5.46 1.49 15.06
N GLU A 455 5.69 0.25 14.62
CA GLU A 455 6.62 -0.05 13.53
C GLU A 455 5.97 -0.11 12.15
N LEU A 456 4.67 -0.41 12.08
CA LEU A 456 3.91 -0.44 10.84
C LEU A 456 3.39 0.96 10.44
N PHE A 457 3.26 1.21 9.12
CA PHE A 457 2.51 2.38 8.64
C PHE A 457 1.02 2.17 8.94
N PRO A 458 0.27 3.16 9.46
CA PRO A 458 0.67 4.56 9.62
C PRO A 458 1.27 4.91 10.98
N GLY A 459 1.29 4.00 11.96
CA GLY A 459 1.76 4.28 13.32
C GLY A 459 3.20 4.77 13.38
N ASN A 460 4.13 4.17 12.62
CA ASN A 460 5.53 4.60 12.54
C ASN A 460 5.68 6.05 12.05
N TYR A 461 4.86 6.45 11.07
CA TYR A 461 4.87 7.82 10.57
C TYR A 461 4.47 8.81 11.66
N PHE A 462 3.38 8.54 12.38
CA PHE A 462 2.92 9.40 13.47
C PHE A 462 3.90 9.40 14.65
N ARG A 463 4.49 8.25 14.98
CA ARG A 463 5.53 8.16 16.02
C ARG A 463 6.72 9.05 15.66
N ARG A 464 7.27 8.92 14.45
CA ARG A 464 8.40 9.76 14.00
C ARG A 464 8.06 11.23 14.05
N LYS A 465 6.87 11.62 13.57
CA LYS A 465 6.43 13.03 13.63
C LYS A 465 6.30 13.54 15.06
N LYS A 466 5.79 12.73 15.98
CA LYS A 466 5.70 13.06 17.41
C LYS A 466 7.10 13.22 18.02
N ILE A 467 8.03 12.32 17.73
CA ILE A 467 9.42 12.39 18.22
C ILE A 467 10.14 13.62 17.64
N GLU A 468 10.01 13.88 16.34
CA GLU A 468 10.58 15.08 15.68
C GLU A 468 10.05 16.37 16.32
N GLY A 469 8.72 16.43 16.57
CA GLY A 469 8.10 17.56 17.24
C GLY A 469 8.58 17.75 18.68
N GLY A 470 8.64 16.67 19.46
CA GLY A 470 9.14 16.70 20.84
C GLY A 470 10.62 17.07 20.92
N SER A 471 11.45 16.55 20.01
CA SER A 471 12.86 16.91 19.89
C SER A 471 13.05 18.40 19.60
N ALA A 472 12.26 18.95 18.67
CA ALA A 472 12.30 20.38 18.37
C ALA A 472 11.86 21.26 19.56
N GLU A 473 10.87 20.81 20.33
CA GLU A 473 10.42 21.49 21.55
C GLU A 473 11.49 21.49 22.64
N ILE A 474 12.14 20.35 22.88
CA ILE A 474 13.26 20.21 23.81
C ILE A 474 14.41 21.16 23.43
N LEU A 475 14.80 21.19 22.15
CA LEU A 475 15.89 22.06 21.69
C LEU A 475 15.55 23.55 21.84
N LYS A 476 14.29 23.92 21.58
CA LYS A 476 13.82 25.29 21.78
C LYS A 476 13.85 25.71 23.26
N GLU A 477 13.48 24.81 24.17
CA GLU A 477 13.54 25.04 25.62
C GLU A 477 14.99 25.31 26.06
N ILE A 478 15.95 24.54 25.54
CA ILE A 478 17.38 24.71 25.79
C ILE A 478 17.89 26.05 25.24
N ASP A 479 17.57 26.39 24.00
CA ASP A 479 17.99 27.65 23.37
C ASP A 479 17.48 28.88 24.15
N LEU A 480 16.24 28.82 24.65
CA LEU A 480 15.66 29.87 25.49
C LEU A 480 16.41 30.02 26.82
N TYR A 481 16.71 28.91 27.49
CA TYR A 481 17.48 28.92 28.74
C TYR A 481 18.89 29.49 28.56
N GLN A 482 19.58 29.09 27.48
CA GLN A 482 20.92 29.60 27.16
C GLN A 482 20.90 31.10 26.83
N GLY A 483 19.85 31.58 26.14
CA GLY A 483 19.64 33.01 25.89
C GLY A 483 19.50 33.82 27.17
N VAL A 484 18.68 33.35 28.12
CA VAL A 484 18.49 34.01 29.43
C VAL A 484 19.81 34.12 30.21
N ILE A 485 20.61 33.05 30.25
CA ILE A 485 21.91 33.06 30.93
C ILE A 485 22.86 34.08 30.27
N SER A 486 22.84 34.17 28.94
CA SER A 486 23.71 35.10 28.21
C SER A 486 23.35 36.57 28.46
N ASP A 487 22.06 36.91 28.59
CA ASP A 487 21.60 38.28 28.83
C ASP A 487 21.79 38.72 30.29
N GLU A 488 21.56 37.82 31.26
CA GLU A 488 21.81 38.13 32.68
C GLU A 488 23.31 38.32 33.00
N GLY A 489 24.19 37.66 32.23
CA GLY A 489 25.63 37.85 32.30
C GLY A 489 26.11 39.21 31.78
N VAL A 490 25.35 39.86 30.88
CA VAL A 490 25.69 41.17 30.30
C VAL A 490 25.21 42.32 31.19
N GLY A 491 24.25 42.10 32.09
CA GLY A 491 23.73 43.12 33.01
C GLY A 491 24.47 43.28 34.35
N LYS A 492 25.53 42.50 34.60
CA LYS A 492 26.33 42.51 35.86
C LYS A 492 27.84 42.68 35.67
N LEU A 493 28.26 43.16 34.51
CA LEU A 493 29.59 43.74 34.26
C LEU A 493 29.43 45.24 34.06
#